data_AF-A0A0C3DB06-F1
#
_entry.id   AF-A0A0C3DB06-F1
#
_cell.length_a   1.000
_cell.length_b   1.000
_cell.length_c   1.000
_cell.angle_alpha   90.00
_cell.angle_beta   90.00
_cell.angle_gamma   90.00
#
_symmetry.space_group_name_H-M   'P 1'
#
loop_
_entity.id
_entity.type
_entity.pdbx_description
1 polymer ?
#
loop_
_entity_poly.entity_id
_entity_poly.type
_entity_poly.pdbx_seq_one_letter_code
_entity_poly.pdbx_strand_id
1 'polypeptide(L)'
;MPSSIKIKITPSMLVDAAYLWLEKYAKNEVTLFLVKQKIELELATVGVVYQGDLWEDILERMVVSPMGWQEVQAAWQAAKASLPPLVKDVRAWRFIQAWVSGHTNLQAIDTMEVVFRPRFIHAEWMDILLTMINVWENDEDGSKTRALFKKIVTDRNLSLPPLPSQECHLVVHDLLPLGQDDDHFGWGSDSSKKQK
;
A
#
# COMPACT_ATOMS: atom_id res chain seq x y z
N MET A 1 -37.60 -3.85 4.20
CA MET A 1 -36.52 -3.26 5.01
C MET A 1 -35.32 -3.12 4.09
N PRO A 2 -34.83 -1.91 3.78
CA PRO A 2 -33.63 -1.79 2.97
C PRO A 2 -32.44 -2.23 3.83
N SER A 3 -31.79 -3.30 3.39
CA SER A 3 -30.55 -3.81 3.96
C SER A 3 -29.56 -2.66 4.08
N SER A 4 -29.12 -2.35 5.31
CA SER A 4 -28.07 -1.36 5.53
C SER A 4 -26.76 -1.95 5.01
N ILE A 5 -26.46 -1.73 3.72
CA ILE A 5 -25.18 -2.08 3.11
C ILE A 5 -24.12 -1.32 3.89
N LYS A 6 -23.35 -2.04 4.70
CA LYS A 6 -22.29 -1.47 5.52
C LYS A 6 -21.10 -1.22 4.60
N ILE A 7 -20.75 0.04 4.39
CA ILE A 7 -19.57 0.42 3.61
C ILE A 7 -18.33 -0.25 4.23
N LYS A 8 -17.66 -1.09 3.45
CA LYS A 8 -16.46 -1.79 3.88
C LYS A 8 -15.24 -1.09 3.27
N ILE A 9 -14.59 -0.25 4.06
CA ILE A 9 -13.28 0.30 3.69
C ILE A 9 -12.20 -0.69 4.16
N THR A 10 -11.41 -1.20 3.23
CA THR A 10 -10.28 -2.08 3.55
C THR A 10 -8.98 -1.29 3.72
N PRO A 11 -7.96 -1.84 4.42
CA PRO A 11 -6.66 -1.19 4.55
C PRO A 11 -5.96 -0.85 3.22
N SER A 12 -6.22 -1.61 2.15
CA SER A 12 -5.70 -1.33 0.81
C SER A 12 -6.34 -0.08 0.20
N MET A 13 -7.60 0.22 0.54
CA MET A 13 -8.28 1.39 0.02
C MET A 13 -7.80 2.69 0.66
N LEU A 14 -7.13 2.65 1.82
CA LEU A 14 -6.71 3.83 2.58
C LEU A 14 -5.48 4.54 1.97
N VAL A 15 -5.66 5.05 0.75
CA VAL A 15 -4.70 5.86 0.00
C VAL A 15 -5.23 7.27 -0.11
N ASP A 16 -4.53 8.23 0.50
CA ASP A 16 -5.05 9.60 0.60
C ASP A 16 -5.23 10.27 -0.77
N ALA A 17 -4.39 9.95 -1.75
CA ALA A 17 -4.57 10.42 -3.12
C ALA A 17 -5.86 9.88 -3.76
N ALA A 18 -6.21 8.61 -3.53
CA ALA A 18 -7.49 8.04 -3.97
C ALA A 18 -8.69 8.68 -3.25
N TYR A 19 -8.56 8.99 -1.95
CA TYR A 19 -9.59 9.71 -1.20
C TYR A 19 -9.90 11.09 -1.78
N LEU A 20 -8.88 11.84 -2.23
CA LEU A 20 -9.08 13.14 -2.88
C LEU A 20 -9.94 13.03 -4.14
N TRP A 21 -9.80 11.94 -4.89
CA TRP A 21 -10.64 11.70 -6.06
C TRP A 21 -12.08 11.35 -5.68
N LEU A 22 -12.29 10.60 -4.59
CA LEU A 22 -13.64 10.40 -4.04
C LEU A 22 -14.27 11.73 -3.62
N GLU A 23 -13.53 12.62 -2.95
CA GLU A 23 -14.04 13.93 -2.53
C GLU A 23 -14.45 14.80 -3.74
N LYS A 24 -13.63 14.81 -4.80
CA LYS A 24 -13.97 15.50 -6.06
C LYS A 24 -15.22 14.91 -6.71
N TYR A 25 -15.39 13.60 -6.65
CA TYR A 25 -16.59 12.94 -7.17
C TYR A 25 -17.83 13.31 -6.36
N ALA A 26 -17.73 13.34 -5.02
CA ALA A 26 -18.81 13.78 -4.14
C ALA A 26 -19.27 15.21 -4.41
N LYS A 27 -18.33 16.09 -4.81
CA LYS A 27 -18.58 17.48 -5.18
C LYS A 27 -19.08 17.66 -6.61
N ASN A 28 -19.28 16.57 -7.36
CA ASN A 28 -19.64 16.57 -8.78
C ASN A 28 -18.61 17.28 -9.69
N GLU A 29 -17.35 17.34 -9.26
CA GLU A 29 -16.26 17.97 -10.04
C GLU A 29 -15.70 17.04 -11.12
N VAL A 30 -15.91 15.73 -10.97
CA VAL A 30 -15.43 14.69 -11.89
C VAL A 30 -16.54 13.68 -12.17
N THR A 31 -16.44 12.99 -13.31
CA THR A 31 -17.41 11.94 -13.69
C THR A 31 -17.05 10.59 -13.02
N LEU A 32 -18.03 9.67 -12.97
CA LEU A 32 -17.81 8.31 -12.49
C LEU A 32 -16.69 7.59 -13.28
N PHE A 33 -16.61 7.83 -14.58
CA PHE A 33 -15.56 7.26 -15.42
C PHE A 33 -14.18 7.79 -15.02
N LEU A 34 -14.05 9.10 -14.85
CA LEU A 34 -12.77 9.73 -14.52
C LEU A 34 -12.30 9.38 -13.10
N VAL A 35 -13.22 9.32 -12.12
CA VAL A 35 -12.84 8.97 -10.74
C VAL A 35 -12.30 7.55 -10.65
N LYS A 36 -12.90 6.57 -11.35
CA LYS A 36 -12.41 5.18 -11.37
C LYS A 36 -10.98 5.09 -11.92
N GLN A 37 -10.74 5.69 -13.09
CA GLN A 37 -9.40 5.70 -13.70
C GLN A 37 -8.35 6.37 -12.81
N LYS A 38 -8.73 7.46 -12.13
CA LYS A 38 -7.81 8.17 -11.26
C LYS A 38 -7.52 7.40 -9.98
N ILE A 39 -8.54 6.82 -9.34
CA ILE A 39 -8.32 5.93 -8.19
C ILE A 39 -7.39 4.79 -8.57
N GLU A 40 -7.66 4.08 -9.68
CA GLU A 40 -6.80 3.00 -10.16
C GLU A 40 -5.34 3.46 -10.34
N LEU A 41 -5.12 4.63 -10.95
CA LEU A 41 -3.80 5.21 -11.11
C LEU A 41 -3.11 5.56 -9.78
N GLU A 42 -3.83 6.17 -8.82
CA GLU A 42 -3.27 6.52 -7.51
C GLU A 42 -2.98 5.26 -6.68
N LEU A 43 -3.80 4.22 -6.79
CA LEU A 43 -3.55 2.94 -6.12
C LEU A 43 -2.35 2.23 -6.73
N ALA A 44 -2.27 2.15 -8.07
CA ALA A 44 -1.10 1.64 -8.78
C ALA A 44 0.16 2.44 -8.39
N THR A 45 0.00 3.75 -8.17
CA THR A 45 1.10 4.60 -7.72
C THR A 45 1.72 4.11 -6.42
N VAL A 46 0.88 3.62 -5.51
CA VAL A 46 1.30 3.05 -4.24
C VAL A 46 1.31 1.52 -4.21
N GLY A 47 1.40 0.88 -5.38
CA GLY A 47 1.39 -0.58 -5.56
C GLY A 47 0.26 -1.28 -4.78
N VAL A 48 -0.93 -0.70 -4.83
CA VAL A 48 -2.16 -1.32 -4.36
C VAL A 48 -2.96 -1.76 -5.58
N VAL A 49 -3.39 -3.01 -5.60
CA VAL A 49 -4.27 -3.54 -6.65
C VAL A 49 -5.64 -2.90 -6.54
N TYR A 50 -6.15 -2.42 -7.67
CA TYR A 50 -7.52 -1.92 -7.77
C TYR A 50 -8.51 -3.09 -7.74
N GLN A 51 -9.37 -3.12 -6.72
CA GLN A 51 -10.43 -4.12 -6.56
C GLN A 51 -11.77 -3.51 -6.95
N GLY A 52 -12.17 -3.69 -8.22
CA GLY A 52 -13.35 -3.05 -8.83
C GLY A 52 -14.59 -3.11 -7.95
N ASP A 53 -14.99 -4.32 -7.54
CA ASP A 53 -16.21 -4.56 -6.74
C ASP A 53 -16.25 -3.72 -5.46
N LEU A 54 -15.14 -3.62 -4.72
CA LEU A 54 -15.09 -2.83 -3.48
C LEU A 54 -15.21 -1.32 -3.75
N TRP A 55 -14.60 -0.83 -4.82
CA TRP A 55 -14.68 0.58 -5.18
C TRP A 55 -16.04 0.93 -5.78
N GLU A 56 -16.69 0.00 -6.48
CA GLU A 56 -18.04 0.18 -7.00
C GLU A 56 -19.06 0.31 -5.88
N ASP A 57 -18.98 -0.52 -4.83
CA ASP A 57 -19.83 -0.39 -3.64
C ASP A 57 -19.74 1.01 -3.00
N ILE A 58 -18.52 1.57 -2.90
CA ILE A 58 -18.30 2.94 -2.38
C ILE A 58 -18.95 3.98 -3.30
N LEU A 59 -18.65 3.90 -4.59
CA LEU A 59 -19.09 4.89 -5.57
C LEU A 59 -20.62 4.85 -5.74
N GLU A 60 -21.23 3.67 -5.76
CA GLU A 60 -22.68 3.50 -5.77
C GLU A 60 -23.29 4.10 -4.50
N ARG A 61 -22.70 3.85 -3.33
CA ARG A 61 -23.23 4.37 -2.06
C ARG A 61 -23.27 5.90 -2.02
N MET A 62 -22.26 6.55 -2.60
CA MET A 62 -22.22 8.01 -2.73
C MET A 62 -23.34 8.58 -3.58
N VAL A 63 -23.87 7.81 -4.54
CA VAL A 63 -24.95 8.23 -5.44
C VAL A 63 -26.33 7.86 -4.87
N VAL A 64 -26.47 6.67 -4.30
CA VAL A 64 -27.76 6.13 -3.85
C VAL A 64 -28.24 6.76 -2.55
N SER A 65 -27.32 7.15 -1.65
CA SER A 65 -27.68 7.76 -0.37
C SER A 65 -27.54 9.29 -0.39
N PRO A 66 -28.54 10.05 0.08
CA PRO A 66 -28.40 11.49 0.34
C PRO A 66 -27.27 11.84 1.30
N MET A 67 -26.85 10.88 2.14
CA MET A 67 -25.72 10.99 3.08
C MET A 67 -24.51 10.15 2.65
N GLY A 68 -24.48 9.68 1.40
CA GLY A 68 -23.51 8.68 0.94
C GLY A 68 -22.07 9.11 1.12
N TRP A 69 -21.75 10.37 0.82
CA TRP A 69 -20.41 10.91 1.05
C TRP A 69 -20.03 10.94 2.54
N GLN A 70 -20.93 11.40 3.41
CA GLN A 70 -20.68 11.48 4.85
C GLN A 70 -20.46 10.08 5.44
N GLU A 71 -21.20 9.08 4.96
CA GLU A 71 -21.02 7.70 5.37
C GLU A 71 -19.69 7.11 4.89
N VAL A 72 -19.30 7.35 3.62
CA VAL A 72 -17.98 6.95 3.09
C VAL A 72 -16.87 7.62 3.88
N GLN A 73 -16.98 8.92 4.13
CA GLN A 73 -16.02 9.69 4.92
C GLN A 73 -15.90 9.12 6.33
N ALA A 74 -17.02 8.86 7.02
CA ALA A 74 -17.00 8.28 8.37
C ALA A 74 -16.37 6.88 8.38
N ALA A 75 -16.72 6.02 7.43
CA ALA A 75 -16.16 4.68 7.30
C ALA A 75 -14.65 4.74 7.01
N TRP A 76 -14.21 5.69 6.18
CA TRP A 76 -12.80 5.91 5.87
C TRP A 76 -12.01 6.36 7.10
N GLN A 77 -12.53 7.34 7.85
CA GLN A 77 -11.88 7.81 9.08
C GLN A 77 -11.83 6.72 10.15
N ALA A 78 -12.89 5.94 10.31
CA ALA A 78 -12.92 4.81 11.23
C ALA A 78 -11.89 3.73 10.84
N ALA A 79 -11.81 3.40 9.55
CA ALA A 79 -10.83 2.45 9.05
C ALA A 79 -9.40 2.96 9.23
N LYS A 80 -9.14 4.26 8.97
CA LYS A 80 -7.84 4.90 9.19
C LYS A 80 -7.44 4.90 10.67
N ALA A 81 -8.38 5.17 11.57
CA ALA A 81 -8.15 5.10 13.02
C ALA A 81 -7.92 3.67 13.53
N SER A 82 -8.44 2.67 12.82
CA SER A 82 -8.24 1.25 13.17
C SER A 82 -6.94 0.66 12.63
N LEU A 83 -6.21 1.40 11.77
CA LEU A 83 -4.94 0.91 11.22
C LEU A 83 -3.91 0.76 12.33
N PRO A 84 -3.13 -0.34 12.32
CA PRO A 84 -2.02 -0.47 13.24
C PRO A 84 -0.97 0.64 12.99
N PRO A 85 -0.13 0.94 14.00
CA PRO A 85 1.01 1.83 13.86
C PRO A 85 1.81 1.54 12.58
N LEU A 86 2.30 2.59 11.92
CA LEU A 86 2.98 2.44 10.62
C LEU A 86 4.19 1.51 10.73
N VAL A 87 4.82 1.46 11.91
CA VAL A 87 5.93 0.56 12.24
C VAL A 87 5.56 -0.95 12.20
N LYS A 88 4.27 -1.28 12.05
CA LYS A 88 3.78 -2.66 11.82
C LYS A 88 3.30 -2.88 10.37
N ASP A 89 3.30 -1.83 9.54
CA ASP A 89 2.83 -1.89 8.15
C ASP A 89 3.98 -2.35 7.24
N VAL A 90 3.81 -3.52 6.62
CA VAL A 90 4.81 -4.12 5.72
C VAL A 90 5.23 -3.16 4.61
N ARG A 91 4.31 -2.33 4.11
CA ARG A 91 4.59 -1.37 3.01
C ARG A 91 5.62 -0.33 3.42
N ALA A 92 5.56 0.17 4.66
CA ALA A 92 6.54 1.12 5.17
C ALA A 92 7.94 0.48 5.26
N TRP A 93 8.02 -0.77 5.72
CA TRP A 93 9.27 -1.52 5.79
C TRP A 93 9.91 -1.80 4.42
N ARG A 94 9.15 -1.80 3.32
CA ARG A 94 9.70 -1.96 1.97
C ARG A 94 10.53 -0.75 1.52
N PHE A 95 10.20 0.46 1.96
CA PHE A 95 11.04 1.64 1.70
C PHE A 95 12.42 1.49 2.35
N ILE A 96 12.45 0.99 3.58
CA ILE A 96 13.71 0.72 4.29
C ILE A 96 14.46 -0.44 3.63
N GLN A 97 13.75 -1.51 3.24
CA GLN A 97 14.32 -2.65 2.52
C GLN A 97 15.01 -2.21 1.22
N ALA A 98 14.39 -1.31 0.45
CA ALA A 98 14.93 -0.76 -0.79
C ALA A 98 16.21 0.02 -0.56
N TRP A 99 16.21 0.87 0.46
CA TRP A 99 17.36 1.67 0.85
C TRP A 99 18.54 0.78 1.26
N VAL A 100 18.36 -0.16 2.19
CA VAL A 100 19.47 -1.02 2.65
C VAL A 100 19.97 -1.98 1.56
N SER A 101 19.14 -2.25 0.56
CA SER A 101 19.51 -3.06 -0.60
C SER A 101 20.16 -2.23 -1.72
N GLY A 102 20.38 -0.92 -1.49
CA GLY A 102 21.05 -0.03 -2.44
C GLY A 102 20.23 0.35 -3.67
N HIS A 103 18.92 0.05 -3.67
CA HIS A 103 18.05 0.42 -4.80
C HIS A 103 17.56 1.86 -4.71
N THR A 104 17.57 2.43 -3.51
CA THR A 104 17.25 3.84 -3.24
C THR A 104 18.30 4.44 -2.30
N ASN A 105 18.37 5.76 -2.27
CA ASN A 105 19.18 6.50 -1.29
C ASN A 105 18.37 6.75 0.01
N LEU A 106 18.93 7.52 0.94
CA LEU A 106 18.27 7.92 2.19
C LEU A 106 16.95 8.68 2.00
N GLN A 107 16.68 9.25 0.81
CA GLN A 107 15.42 9.93 0.50
C GLN A 107 14.21 8.98 0.47
N ALA A 108 14.43 7.66 0.53
CA ALA A 108 13.35 6.70 0.76
C ALA A 108 12.61 6.97 2.09
N ILE A 109 13.29 7.50 3.10
CA ILE A 109 12.70 7.88 4.39
C ILE A 109 11.78 9.09 4.21
N ASP A 110 12.25 10.14 3.53
CA ASP A 110 11.44 11.32 3.20
C ASP A 110 10.23 10.94 2.35
N THR A 111 10.42 10.00 1.41
CA THR A 111 9.35 9.47 0.57
C THR A 111 8.33 8.70 1.41
N MET A 112 8.78 7.90 2.37
CA MET A 112 7.91 7.22 3.34
C MET A 112 7.08 8.24 4.13
N GLU A 113 7.68 9.33 4.60
CA GLU A 113 6.96 10.42 5.27
C GLU A 113 5.92 11.07 4.35
N VAL A 114 6.25 11.35 3.09
CA VAL A 114 5.30 11.96 2.14
C VAL A 114 4.14 11.02 1.82
N VAL A 115 4.43 9.73 1.56
CA VAL A 115 3.44 8.71 1.17
C VAL A 115 2.50 8.38 2.33
N PHE A 116 3.04 8.23 3.55
CA PHE A 116 2.27 7.84 4.71
C PHE A 116 1.91 9.02 5.63
N ARG A 117 2.18 10.27 5.23
CA ARG A 117 2.09 11.52 6.00
C ARG A 117 1.19 11.50 7.25
N PRO A 118 -0.13 11.26 7.17
CA PRO A 118 -0.99 11.29 8.36
C PRO A 118 -0.83 10.10 9.33
N ARG A 119 -0.14 9.04 8.92
CA ARG A 119 0.24 7.87 9.73
C ARG A 119 1.71 7.85 10.11
N PHE A 120 2.53 8.73 9.53
CA PHE A 120 3.95 8.79 9.83
C PHE A 120 4.15 9.50 11.17
N ILE A 121 4.46 8.73 12.21
CA ILE A 121 4.79 9.26 13.54
C ILE A 121 6.30 9.18 13.70
N HIS A 122 6.98 10.32 13.63
CA HIS A 122 8.44 10.37 13.65
C HIS A 122 9.04 9.63 14.85
N ALA A 123 8.44 9.77 16.04
CA ALA A 123 8.91 9.08 17.26
C ALA A 123 8.89 7.55 17.17
N GLU A 124 7.98 6.94 16.39
CA GLU A 124 7.92 5.48 16.23
C GLU A 124 9.06 4.93 15.35
N TRP A 125 9.56 5.78 14.45
CA TRP A 125 10.59 5.42 13.48
C TRP A 125 11.98 5.89 13.89
N MET A 126 12.07 6.96 14.68
CA MET A 126 13.31 7.66 14.99
C MET A 126 14.38 6.73 15.54
N ASP A 127 14.06 5.93 16.56
CA ASP A 127 15.04 5.02 17.17
C ASP A 127 15.56 3.98 16.18
N ILE A 128 14.69 3.47 15.29
CA ILE A 128 15.02 2.48 14.27
C ILE A 128 15.92 3.11 13.22
N LEU A 129 15.48 4.24 12.65
CA LEU A 129 16.16 4.91 11.55
C LEU A 129 17.50 5.48 12.00
N LEU A 130 17.59 6.11 13.17
CA LEU A 130 18.86 6.60 13.72
C LEU A 130 19.86 5.47 13.91
N THR A 131 19.43 4.33 14.48
CA THR A 131 20.31 3.18 14.67
C THR A 131 20.83 2.66 13.32
N MET A 132 19.97 2.58 12.32
CA MET A 132 20.35 2.12 10.99
C MET A 132 21.26 3.10 10.25
N ILE A 133 20.98 4.40 10.31
CA ILE A 133 21.81 5.45 9.70
C ILE A 133 23.20 5.47 10.32
N ASN A 134 23.30 5.40 11.65
CA ASN A 134 24.59 5.35 12.34
C ASN A 134 25.45 4.15 11.92
N VAL A 135 24.81 2.98 11.69
CA VAL A 135 25.53 1.81 11.17
C VAL A 135 25.92 2.03 9.71
N TRP A 136 25.01 2.53 8.89
CA TRP A 136 25.23 2.78 7.47
C TRP A 136 26.39 3.75 7.19
N GLU A 137 26.51 4.82 7.97
CA GLU A 137 27.62 5.79 7.85
C GLU A 137 29.00 5.15 8.05
N ASN A 138 29.07 4.01 8.74
CA ASN A 138 30.31 3.29 9.07
C ASN A 138 30.41 1.93 8.35
N ASP A 139 29.62 1.73 7.31
CA ASP A 139 29.43 0.44 6.63
C ASP A 139 29.69 0.56 5.12
N GLU A 140 30.97 0.51 4.76
CA GLU A 140 31.49 0.74 3.39
C GLU A 140 30.80 -0.11 2.30
N ASP A 141 30.40 -1.35 2.61
CA ASP A 141 29.79 -2.28 1.66
C ASP A 141 28.27 -2.53 1.90
N GLY A 142 27.69 -1.83 2.87
CA GLY A 142 26.30 -1.98 3.29
C GLY A 142 25.97 -3.32 3.97
N SER A 143 26.95 -4.18 4.25
CA SER A 143 26.71 -5.52 4.80
C SER A 143 26.19 -5.50 6.22
N LYS A 144 26.73 -4.62 7.08
CA LYS A 144 26.31 -4.48 8.49
C LYS A 144 24.90 -3.89 8.58
N THR A 145 24.58 -2.95 7.71
CA THR A 145 23.27 -2.30 7.60
C THR A 145 22.23 -3.30 7.15
N ARG A 146 22.52 -4.13 6.13
CA ARG A 146 21.64 -5.22 5.70
C ARG A 146 21.45 -6.27 6.80
N ALA A 147 22.51 -6.63 7.53
CA ALA A 147 22.42 -7.57 8.64
C ALA A 147 21.56 -7.03 9.80
N LEU A 148 21.76 -5.76 10.16
CA LEU A 148 20.96 -5.08 11.18
C LEU A 148 19.48 -5.01 10.77
N PHE A 149 19.20 -4.63 9.51
CA PHE A 149 17.83 -4.63 8.99
C PHE A 149 17.16 -6.00 9.11
N LYS A 150 17.84 -7.07 8.66
CA LYS A 150 17.32 -8.44 8.78
C LYS A 150 17.01 -8.81 10.23
N LYS A 151 17.89 -8.44 11.17
CA LYS A 151 17.67 -8.65 12.59
C LYS A 151 16.41 -7.91 13.07
N ILE A 152 16.27 -6.62 12.77
CA ILE A 152 15.12 -5.80 13.17
C ILE A 152 13.80 -6.38 12.63
N VAL A 153 13.79 -6.82 11.36
CA VAL A 153 12.62 -7.44 10.72
C VAL A 153 12.26 -8.76 11.41
N THR A 154 13.26 -9.58 11.74
CA THR A 154 13.08 -10.87 12.43
C THR A 154 12.57 -10.68 13.85
N ASP A 155 13.18 -9.79 14.63
CA ASP A 155 12.79 -9.49 16.02
C ASP A 155 11.35 -8.98 16.10
N ARG A 156 10.85 -8.37 15.01
CA ARG A 156 9.48 -7.85 14.88
C ARG A 156 8.49 -8.85 14.26
N ASN A 157 8.91 -10.07 13.93
CA ASN A 157 8.11 -11.08 13.23
C ASN A 157 7.47 -10.57 11.92
N LEU A 158 8.19 -9.71 11.19
CA LEU A 158 7.73 -9.17 9.91
C LEU A 158 8.15 -10.10 8.77
N SER A 159 7.22 -10.45 7.91
CA SER A 159 7.50 -11.16 6.65
C SER A 159 7.50 -10.17 5.51
N LEU A 160 8.67 -9.88 4.95
CA LEU A 160 8.82 -8.97 3.83
C LEU A 160 9.00 -9.76 2.53
N PRO A 161 8.23 -9.45 1.47
CA PRO A 161 8.48 -10.04 0.16
C PRO A 161 9.86 -9.61 -0.39
N PRO A 162 10.49 -10.42 -1.24
CA PRO A 162 11.73 -10.05 -1.91
C PRO A 162 11.53 -8.77 -2.76
N LEU A 163 12.58 -7.97 -2.88
CA LEU A 163 12.60 -6.85 -3.83
C LEU A 163 12.67 -7.40 -5.27
N PRO A 164 12.08 -6.71 -6.25
CA PRO A 164 12.29 -7.00 -7.66
C PRO A 164 13.80 -6.95 -8.00
N SER A 165 14.27 -7.79 -8.91
CA SER A 165 15.70 -7.90 -9.27
C SER A 165 16.27 -6.62 -9.89
N GLN A 166 17.57 -6.39 -9.65
CA GLN A 166 18.40 -5.21 -9.96
C GLN A 166 18.35 -4.64 -11.40
N GLU A 167 17.74 -5.32 -12.37
CA GLU A 167 17.59 -4.80 -13.74
C GLU A 167 16.46 -3.76 -13.87
N CYS A 168 15.63 -3.60 -12.84
CA CYS A 168 14.63 -2.55 -12.76
C CYS A 168 15.15 -1.46 -11.80
N HIS A 169 15.36 -0.24 -12.31
CA HIS A 169 15.44 0.94 -11.44
C HIS A 169 14.15 0.99 -10.61
N LEU A 170 14.21 0.65 -9.31
CA LEU A 170 13.03 0.67 -8.45
C LEU A 170 12.52 2.10 -8.34
N VAL A 171 11.45 2.40 -9.07
CA VAL A 171 10.65 3.60 -8.84
C VAL A 171 9.82 3.33 -7.59
N VAL A 172 9.35 4.37 -6.89
CA VAL A 172 8.48 4.24 -5.70
C VAL A 172 7.32 3.25 -5.93
N HIS A 173 6.84 3.16 -7.17
CA HIS A 173 5.86 2.20 -7.67
C HIS A 173 6.25 0.71 -7.48
N ASP A 174 7.53 0.36 -7.62
CA ASP A 174 8.04 -1.02 -7.58
C ASP A 174 8.29 -1.53 -6.15
N LEU A 175 8.34 -0.62 -5.17
CA LEU A 175 8.54 -0.94 -3.75
C LEU A 175 7.26 -1.39 -3.06
N LEU A 176 6.15 -1.40 -3.77
CA LEU A 176 4.84 -1.68 -3.24
C LEU A 176 4.31 -2.96 -3.89
N PRO A 177 3.67 -3.86 -3.14
CA PRO A 177 3.39 -5.21 -3.60
C PRO A 177 2.46 -5.21 -4.82
N LEU A 178 2.99 -5.60 -5.98
CA LEU A 178 2.19 -6.26 -7.01
C LEU A 178 1.49 -7.46 -6.33
N GLY A 179 0.18 -7.58 -6.57
CA GLY A 179 -0.77 -8.38 -5.80
C GLY A 179 -0.22 -9.71 -5.26
N GLN A 180 -0.50 -9.97 -3.99
CA GLN A 180 -0.53 -11.36 -3.53
C GLN A 180 -1.75 -12.01 -4.21
N ASP A 181 -1.47 -12.87 -5.18
CA ASP A 181 -2.43 -13.83 -5.71
C ASP A 181 -2.82 -14.79 -4.58
N ASP A 182 -3.88 -14.45 -3.87
CA ASP A 182 -4.66 -15.41 -3.09
C ASP A 182 -5.76 -15.99 -4.00
N ASP A 183 -5.37 -16.65 -5.09
CA ASP A 183 -6.29 -17.52 -5.84
C ASP A 183 -5.82 -18.97 -5.75
N HIS A 184 -6.21 -19.56 -4.64
CA HIS A 184 -6.26 -20.99 -4.44
C HIS A 184 -7.47 -21.56 -5.19
N PHE A 185 -7.44 -21.63 -6.51
CA PHE A 185 -8.41 -22.43 -7.28
C PHE A 185 -7.76 -23.13 -8.48
N GLY A 186 -7.73 -24.46 -8.41
CA GLY A 186 -7.23 -25.32 -9.46
C GLY A 186 -8.13 -25.31 -10.69
N TRP A 187 -7.50 -25.42 -11.87
CA TRP A 187 -8.20 -25.85 -13.07
C TRP A 187 -7.35 -26.84 -13.88
N GLY A 188 -7.96 -28.01 -14.06
CA GLY A 188 -7.77 -29.03 -15.09
C GLY A 188 -6.48 -29.03 -15.89
N SER A 189 -5.60 -29.97 -15.57
CA SER A 189 -4.76 -30.59 -16.60
C SER A 189 -5.65 -31.43 -17.51
N ASP A 190 -5.92 -30.96 -18.73
CA ASP A 190 -6.20 -31.89 -19.83
C ASP A 190 -6.03 -31.22 -21.19
N SER A 191 -4.90 -31.49 -21.86
CA SER A 191 -4.87 -31.84 -23.29
C SER A 191 -3.46 -32.21 -23.72
N SER A 192 -3.14 -33.50 -23.54
CA SER A 192 -2.10 -34.16 -24.34
C SER A 192 -2.60 -35.54 -24.71
N LYS A 193 -3.04 -35.68 -25.96
CA LYS A 193 -2.82 -36.86 -26.82
C LYS A 193 -3.53 -36.67 -28.16
N LYS A 194 -2.76 -36.29 -29.18
CA LYS A 194 -2.91 -36.86 -30.52
C LYS A 194 -1.53 -37.24 -31.04
N GLN A 195 -1.19 -38.52 -30.87
CA GLN A 195 -0.26 -39.25 -31.72
C GLN A 195 -0.87 -40.64 -31.94
N LYS A 196 -1.54 -40.80 -33.08
CA LYS A 196 -1.24 -41.82 -34.10
C LYS A 196 -2.12 -41.58 -35.32
#